data_AF-A0A0M8WF35-F1
#
_entry.id   AF-A0A0M8WF35-F1
#
_cell.length_a   1.000
_cell.length_b   1.000
_cell.length_c   1.000
_cell.angle_alpha   90.00
_cell.angle_beta   90.00
_cell.angle_gamma   90.00
#
_symmetry.space_group_name_H-M   'P 1'
#
loop_
_entity.id
_entity.type
_entity.pdbx_description
1 polymer ?
#
loop_
_entity_poly.entity_id
_entity_poly.type
_entity_poly.pdbx_seq_one_letter_code
_entity_poly.pdbx_strand_id
1 'polypeptide(L)'
;MVTRRQETNVRVLPCVLEALGRIALAQGMSRDEAVRQVLAEHIAAQEAREPEDRLTHIATVLRHPQPARRGKPRVDRPLRLRLPEGLADRARAVSLHLPGQYPRAHKDYVSRLLTDAVTTAIAVREPFTDSVLDGLLPVLRHKAALALWQLAIAVTITRPELAIQDSAEDIRARIGGTLSPPEKRLLLIAEQLDEHVSWHASFRFAAAANLARTLLSGNDATANETMLYKQEEDWNELRLDLRHDEHRGRWLKGVAVWNADGRGSTAVWRAGRKVDLQDFTDWLLALDGHTPADQVMFAPGWVVHAPAGWATHIVPRGHTLPEQFARWAEQNRVIVWSVDGRQVVWPVRPGHPEPVPGFEPVAAVARTLQPSEIVELIEAVLIEWGTHPTGTGTDAGIWRDEDEGPDPYDAQVDAEHETPNLWLPVDKAFEFGFIDAEQRSTAMSAARAYTRKLTHWRDNVDPVVAKPEATLDPQFRLFVTRRRDSRTAKPMWLWPRASVAREVFAGTSSTVIGWLSERALWMARWTVHGTMEQAWHDGFDHYSKAFWRPEGLPDDPFV
;
A
#
# COMPACT_ATOMS: atom_id res chain seq x y z
N MET A 1 18.12 2.56 39.83
CA MET A 1 17.17 3.03 38.79
C MET A 1 16.30 1.86 38.36
N VAL A 2 14.99 1.90 38.61
CA VAL A 2 14.07 0.85 38.13
C VAL A 2 13.76 1.14 36.66
N THR A 3 14.41 0.45 35.73
CA THR A 3 14.05 0.50 34.31
C THR A 3 12.58 0.10 34.14
N ARG A 4 11.76 0.99 33.57
CA ARG A 4 10.36 0.71 33.24
C ARG A 4 10.31 -0.44 32.23
N ARG A 5 9.60 -1.51 32.56
CA ARG A 5 9.45 -2.68 31.70
C ARG A 5 8.06 -2.69 31.09
N GLN A 6 7.99 -2.85 29.77
CA GLN A 6 6.75 -3.05 29.04
C GLN A 6 6.51 -4.55 28.88
N GLU A 7 5.29 -4.97 29.17
CA GLU A 7 4.88 -6.35 29.02
C GLU A 7 4.24 -6.58 27.65
N THR A 8 4.71 -7.60 26.94
CA THR A 8 4.13 -8.03 25.67
C THR A 8 4.19 -9.56 25.57
N ASN A 9 3.51 -10.13 24.57
CA ASN A 9 3.50 -11.57 24.34
C ASN A 9 3.78 -11.86 22.87
N VAL A 10 4.69 -12.79 22.63
CA VAL A 10 4.90 -13.40 21.30
C VAL A 10 4.44 -14.84 21.32
N ARG A 11 4.33 -15.46 20.14
CA ARG A 11 4.02 -16.88 20.03
C ARG A 11 5.07 -17.59 19.22
N VAL A 12 5.70 -18.59 19.83
CA VAL A 12 6.84 -19.32 19.28
C VAL A 12 6.56 -20.82 19.27
N LEU A 13 7.30 -21.56 18.45
CA LEU A 13 7.17 -23.01 18.39
C LEU A 13 7.77 -23.67 19.64
N PRO A 14 7.35 -24.91 19.99
CA PRO A 14 7.91 -25.63 21.14
C PRO A 14 9.44 -25.77 21.10
N CYS A 15 10.03 -26.06 19.95
CA CYS A 15 11.48 -26.16 19.78
C CYS A 15 12.22 -24.86 20.15
N VAL A 16 11.63 -23.69 19.89
CA VAL A 16 12.18 -22.38 20.28
C VAL A 16 12.21 -22.24 21.81
N LEU A 17 11.15 -22.70 22.50
CA LEU A 17 11.08 -22.67 23.96
C LEU A 17 12.08 -23.62 24.61
N GLU A 18 12.31 -24.78 23.99
CA GLU A 18 13.30 -25.76 24.44
C GLU A 18 14.72 -25.19 24.29
N ALA A 19 15.04 -24.58 23.15
CA ALA A 19 16.31 -23.90 22.92
C ALA A 19 16.53 -22.77 23.95
N LEU A 20 15.53 -21.92 24.16
CA LEU A 20 15.59 -20.88 25.20
C LEU A 20 15.77 -21.47 26.61
N GLY A 21 15.15 -22.62 26.89
CA GLY A 21 15.33 -23.35 28.14
C GLY A 21 16.77 -23.81 28.34
N ARG A 22 17.43 -24.32 27.29
CA ARG A 22 18.84 -24.70 27.32
C ARG A 22 19.75 -23.50 27.56
N ILE A 23 19.50 -22.37 26.89
CA ILE A 23 20.22 -21.11 27.14
C ILE A 23 20.09 -20.70 28.62
N ALA A 24 18.86 -20.66 29.14
CA ALA A 24 18.58 -20.24 30.51
C ALA A 24 19.28 -21.15 31.54
N LEU A 25 19.24 -22.47 31.32
CA LEU A 25 19.93 -23.46 32.16
C LEU A 25 21.46 -23.29 32.12
N ALA A 26 22.03 -23.15 30.92
CA ALA A 26 23.48 -22.99 30.74
C ALA A 26 24.01 -21.71 31.42
N GLN A 27 23.20 -20.66 31.49
CA GLN A 27 23.56 -19.38 32.08
C GLN A 27 23.09 -19.21 33.54
N GLY A 28 22.43 -20.21 34.12
CA GLY A 28 21.96 -20.16 35.52
C GLY A 28 20.91 -19.06 35.78
N MET A 29 20.11 -18.69 34.78
CA MET A 29 19.16 -17.58 34.86
C MET A 29 17.72 -18.01 34.59
N SER A 30 16.77 -17.12 34.89
CA SER A 30 15.37 -17.35 34.56
C SER A 30 15.14 -17.25 33.04
N ARG A 31 14.11 -17.94 32.53
CA ARG A 31 13.72 -17.86 31.11
C ARG A 31 13.41 -16.43 30.64
N ASP A 32 12.81 -15.60 31.49
CA ASP A 32 12.52 -14.19 31.19
C ASP A 32 13.81 -13.36 31.09
N GLU A 33 14.79 -13.66 31.93
CA GLU A 33 16.10 -13.01 31.88
C GLU A 33 16.90 -13.43 30.65
N ALA A 34 16.91 -14.73 30.33
CA ALA A 34 17.57 -15.28 29.15
C ALA A 34 17.03 -14.64 27.87
N VAL A 35 15.70 -14.56 27.69
CA VAL A 35 15.15 -13.97 26.47
C VAL A 35 15.45 -12.47 26.37
N ARG A 36 15.47 -11.73 27.48
CA ARG A 36 15.83 -10.31 27.50
C ARG A 36 17.28 -10.10 27.09
N GLN A 37 18.19 -10.89 27.66
CA GLN A 37 19.61 -10.79 27.36
C GLN A 37 19.89 -11.16 25.91
N VAL A 38 19.41 -12.33 25.46
CA VAL A 38 19.61 -12.82 24.10
C VAL A 38 19.05 -11.85 23.05
N LEU A 39 17.86 -11.29 23.29
CA LEU A 39 17.27 -10.31 22.39
C LEU A 39 18.07 -9.00 22.35
N ALA A 40 18.53 -8.49 23.50
CA ALA A 40 19.31 -7.26 23.56
C ALA A 40 20.67 -7.40 22.86
N GLU A 41 21.37 -8.51 23.08
CA GLU A 41 22.63 -8.84 22.40
C GLU A 41 22.43 -9.00 20.89
N HIS A 42 21.35 -9.68 20.48
CA HIS A 42 21.00 -9.81 19.07
C HIS A 42 20.75 -8.44 18.43
N ILE A 43 19.93 -7.57 19.03
CA ILE A 43 19.66 -6.22 18.50
C ILE A 43 20.96 -5.44 18.31
N ALA A 44 21.84 -5.41 19.32
CA ALA A 44 23.11 -4.70 19.21
C ALA A 44 23.99 -5.26 18.07
N ALA A 45 24.02 -6.59 17.91
CA ALA A 45 24.75 -7.23 16.82
C ALA A 45 24.13 -6.98 15.43
N GLN A 46 22.81 -6.86 15.31
CA GLN A 46 22.12 -6.55 14.05
C GLN A 46 22.25 -5.07 13.67
N GLU A 47 22.22 -4.15 14.65
CA GLU A 47 22.39 -2.72 14.42
C GLU A 47 23.82 -2.37 13.96
N ALA A 48 24.82 -3.18 14.33
CA ALA A 48 26.20 -3.04 13.88
C ALA A 48 26.44 -3.61 12.46
N ARG A 49 25.44 -4.26 11.85
CA ARG A 49 25.53 -4.84 10.50
C ARG A 49 24.81 -3.96 9.49
N GLU A 50 25.29 -4.00 8.26
CA GLU A 50 24.54 -3.50 7.11
C GLU A 50 23.19 -4.22 7.00
N PRO A 51 22.10 -3.54 6.58
CA PRO A 51 20.76 -4.13 6.52
C PRO A 51 20.67 -5.46 5.76
N GLU A 52 21.49 -5.63 4.71
CA GLU A 52 21.56 -6.82 3.85
C GLU A 52 22.23 -8.02 4.56
N ASP A 53 23.16 -7.77 5.48
CA ASP A 53 23.95 -8.76 6.23
C ASP A 53 23.34 -9.15 7.58
N ARG A 54 22.23 -8.51 7.92
CA ARG A 54 21.44 -8.87 9.09
C ARG A 54 20.96 -10.32 8.97
N LEU A 55 20.80 -10.96 10.11
CA LEU A 55 20.45 -12.37 10.19
C LEU A 55 18.96 -12.53 10.46
N THR A 56 18.37 -13.55 9.85
CA THR A 56 16.99 -13.96 10.07
C THR A 56 16.89 -15.48 10.12
N HIS A 57 16.01 -15.99 10.97
CA HIS A 57 15.74 -17.43 11.02
C HIS A 57 14.93 -17.86 9.80
N ILE A 58 15.29 -18.98 9.18
CA ILE A 58 14.69 -19.44 7.91
C ILE A 58 13.16 -19.59 8.01
N ALA A 59 12.63 -19.92 9.20
CA ALA A 59 11.19 -20.03 9.42
C ALA A 59 10.40 -18.75 9.08
N THR A 60 11.00 -17.57 9.13
CA THR A 60 10.36 -16.30 8.75
C THR A 60 9.95 -16.30 7.28
N VAL A 61 10.73 -16.94 6.41
CA VAL A 61 10.44 -17.06 4.96
C VAL A 61 9.56 -18.27 4.66
N LEU A 62 9.63 -19.34 5.48
CA LEU A 62 8.98 -20.61 5.17
C LEU A 62 7.60 -20.81 5.82
N ARG A 63 7.30 -20.11 6.92
CA ARG A 63 6.06 -20.34 7.68
C ARG A 63 5.03 -19.24 7.48
N HIS A 64 4.04 -19.51 6.64
CA HIS A 64 2.92 -18.60 6.42
C HIS A 64 2.23 -18.21 7.75
N PRO A 65 2.17 -16.91 8.09
CA PRO A 65 1.62 -16.49 9.36
C PRO A 65 0.12 -16.30 9.33
N GLN A 66 -0.62 -17.40 9.46
CA GLN A 66 -2.09 -17.34 9.52
C GLN A 66 -2.60 -16.79 10.86
N PRO A 67 -3.62 -15.91 10.82
CA PRO A 67 -4.41 -15.57 11.99
C PRO A 67 -5.05 -16.82 12.59
N ALA A 68 -5.16 -16.84 13.92
CA ALA A 68 -5.78 -17.96 14.61
C ALA A 68 -7.25 -18.07 14.25
N ARG A 69 -7.64 -19.20 13.64
CA ARG A 69 -9.05 -19.52 13.44
C ARG A 69 -9.65 -19.97 14.77
N ARG A 70 -10.82 -19.41 15.12
CA ARG A 70 -11.56 -19.77 16.32
C ARG A 70 -11.82 -21.29 16.35
N GLY A 71 -11.50 -21.94 17.47
CA GLY A 71 -11.76 -23.37 17.68
C GLY A 71 -10.72 -24.34 17.11
N LYS A 72 -9.67 -23.86 16.40
CA LYS A 72 -8.57 -24.74 15.98
C LYS A 72 -7.43 -24.75 17.01
N PRO A 73 -6.89 -25.92 17.39
CA PRO A 73 -5.72 -25.99 18.25
C PRO A 73 -4.53 -25.32 17.56
N ARG A 74 -3.79 -24.50 18.32
CA ARG A 74 -2.59 -23.82 17.82
C ARG A 74 -1.36 -24.63 18.23
N VAL A 75 -0.45 -24.79 17.27
CA VAL A 75 0.84 -25.46 17.50
C VAL A 75 1.82 -24.53 18.24
N ASP A 76 1.64 -23.21 18.10
CA ASP A 76 2.45 -22.20 18.77
C ASP A 76 2.08 -22.03 20.26
N ARG A 77 3.09 -21.70 21.08
CA ARG A 77 2.94 -21.45 22.52
C ARG A 77 3.25 -19.98 22.84
N PRO A 78 2.51 -19.36 23.78
CA PRO A 78 2.78 -17.99 24.19
C PRO A 78 4.11 -17.91 24.98
N LEU A 79 4.91 -16.91 24.64
CA LEU A 79 6.09 -16.50 25.38
C LEU A 79 5.89 -15.04 25.83
N ARG A 80 5.76 -14.86 27.14
CA ARG A 80 5.61 -13.55 27.79
C ARG A 80 6.97 -12.87 27.86
N LEU A 81 7.03 -11.62 27.43
CA LEU A 81 8.24 -10.81 27.38
C LEU A 81 8.06 -9.56 28.26
N ARG A 82 9.00 -9.33 29.17
CA ARG A 82 9.05 -8.13 30.02
C ARG A 82 10.20 -7.22 29.60
N LEU A 83 10.08 -6.61 28.43
CA LEU A 83 11.19 -5.90 27.79
C LEU A 83 11.39 -4.49 28.36
N PRO A 84 12.62 -3.97 28.41
CA PRO A 84 12.86 -2.54 28.60
C PRO A 84 12.10 -1.70 27.56
N GLU A 85 11.73 -0.48 27.93
CA GLU A 85 11.11 0.48 27.03
C GLU A 85 11.95 0.69 25.74
N GLY A 86 11.30 0.72 24.58
CA GLY A 86 11.93 0.86 23.27
C GLY A 86 12.62 -0.40 22.69
N LEU A 87 12.91 -1.43 23.50
CA LEU A 87 13.59 -2.63 23.01
C LEU A 87 12.76 -3.39 21.95
N ALA A 88 11.44 -3.44 22.14
CA ALA A 88 10.54 -4.12 21.21
C ALA A 88 10.50 -3.43 19.82
N ASP A 89 10.58 -2.10 19.79
CA ASP A 89 10.56 -1.34 18.54
C ASP A 89 11.88 -1.47 17.79
N ARG A 90 13.00 -1.41 18.52
CA ARG A 90 14.33 -1.72 17.96
C ARG A 90 14.41 -3.14 17.42
N ALA A 91 13.86 -4.13 18.14
CA ALA A 91 13.77 -5.51 17.67
C ALA A 91 13.01 -5.61 16.34
N ARG A 92 11.85 -4.93 16.22
CA ARG A 92 11.08 -4.91 14.96
C ARG A 92 11.86 -4.24 13.83
N ALA A 93 12.58 -3.15 14.12
CA ALA A 93 13.33 -2.40 13.12
C ALA A 93 14.50 -3.19 12.50
N VAL A 94 15.08 -4.15 13.24
CA VAL A 94 16.16 -5.00 12.73
C VAL A 94 15.68 -6.34 12.13
N SER A 95 14.41 -6.68 12.27
CA SER A 95 13.84 -7.91 11.68
C SER A 95 13.73 -7.84 10.16
N LEU A 96 13.85 -8.99 9.51
CA LEU A 96 13.53 -9.13 8.09
C LEU A 96 12.07 -8.73 7.84
N HIS A 97 11.87 -7.86 6.84
CA HIS A 97 10.57 -7.54 6.29
C HIS A 97 10.46 -8.17 4.90
N LEU A 98 9.50 -9.06 4.71
CA LEU A 98 9.23 -9.58 3.37
C LEU A 98 8.46 -8.54 2.55
N PRO A 99 8.70 -8.43 1.22
CA PRO A 99 7.91 -7.58 0.33
C PRO A 99 6.41 -7.82 0.56
N GLY A 100 5.61 -6.74 0.61
CA GLY A 100 4.17 -6.83 0.90
C GLY A 100 3.77 -7.12 2.36
N GLN A 101 4.71 -7.27 3.29
CA GLN A 101 4.42 -7.42 4.72
C GLN A 101 3.98 -6.07 5.32
N TYR A 102 2.79 -6.03 5.92
CA TYR A 102 2.32 -4.84 6.65
C TYR A 102 2.78 -4.86 8.11
N PRO A 103 3.07 -3.70 8.72
CA PRO A 103 3.46 -3.61 10.14
C PRO A 103 2.40 -4.17 11.09
N ARG A 104 1.12 -4.08 10.71
CA ARG A 104 -0.03 -4.58 11.46
C ARG A 104 -0.59 -5.85 10.83
N ALA A 105 -1.16 -6.72 11.67
CA ALA A 105 -1.87 -7.91 11.20
C ALA A 105 -3.11 -7.53 10.38
N HIS A 106 -3.39 -8.32 9.35
CA HIS A 106 -4.55 -8.25 8.47
C HIS A 106 -5.45 -9.50 8.66
N LYS A 107 -6.63 -9.52 8.04
CA LYS A 107 -7.59 -10.63 8.14
C LYS A 107 -7.01 -12.00 7.75
N ASP A 108 -6.04 -12.02 6.83
CA ASP A 108 -5.43 -13.23 6.28
C ASP A 108 -3.97 -13.45 6.72
N TYR A 109 -3.39 -12.48 7.45
CA TYR A 109 -1.95 -12.41 7.71
C TYR A 109 -1.63 -11.80 9.08
N VAL A 110 -0.67 -12.34 9.81
CA VAL A 110 -0.20 -11.75 11.09
C VAL A 110 1.20 -11.19 10.94
N SER A 111 1.39 -9.91 11.29
CA SER A 111 2.73 -9.34 11.45
C SER A 111 3.48 -10.06 12.57
N ARG A 112 4.67 -10.59 12.25
CA ARG A 112 5.48 -11.42 13.16
C ARG A 112 6.83 -10.82 13.52
N LEU A 113 7.13 -9.58 13.13
CA LEU A 113 8.46 -8.97 13.27
C LEU A 113 9.13 -9.17 14.64
N LEU A 114 8.39 -8.96 15.75
CA LEU A 114 8.94 -9.20 17.10
C LEU A 114 9.14 -10.69 17.41
N THR A 115 8.22 -11.54 16.96
CA THR A 115 8.36 -13.00 17.07
C THR A 115 9.57 -13.49 16.26
N ASP A 116 9.78 -12.95 15.06
CA ASP A 116 10.88 -13.29 14.16
C ASP A 116 12.23 -12.84 14.76
N ALA A 117 12.31 -11.63 15.34
CA ALA A 117 13.48 -11.17 16.08
C ALA A 117 13.83 -12.11 17.24
N VAL A 118 12.84 -12.46 18.08
CA VAL A 118 13.04 -13.36 19.22
C VAL A 118 13.49 -14.75 18.76
N THR A 119 12.84 -15.28 17.73
CA THR A 119 13.16 -16.60 17.16
C THR A 119 14.59 -16.62 16.61
N THR A 120 14.98 -15.57 15.88
CA THR A 120 16.33 -15.43 15.32
C THR A 120 17.38 -15.25 16.41
N ALA A 121 17.11 -14.40 17.41
CA ALA A 121 18.02 -14.18 18.53
C ALA A 121 18.33 -15.49 19.27
N ILE A 122 17.31 -16.31 19.50
CA ILE A 122 17.47 -17.65 20.11
C ILE A 122 18.24 -18.58 19.18
N ALA A 123 17.88 -18.66 17.90
CA ALA A 123 18.51 -19.57 16.94
C ALA A 123 20.01 -19.28 16.72
N VAL A 124 20.41 -18.01 16.76
CA VAL A 124 21.82 -17.60 16.65
C VAL A 124 22.63 -18.05 17.86
N ARG A 125 22.01 -18.14 19.04
CA ARG A 125 22.67 -18.56 20.29
C ARG A 125 22.64 -20.07 20.49
N GLU A 126 21.51 -20.68 20.20
CA GLU A 126 21.23 -22.11 20.37
C GLU A 126 20.42 -22.57 19.15
N PRO A 127 21.07 -23.11 18.11
CA PRO A 127 20.39 -23.60 16.93
C PRO A 127 19.33 -24.65 17.29
N PHE A 128 18.18 -24.58 16.64
CA PHE A 128 17.10 -25.55 16.80
C PHE A 128 16.49 -25.86 15.45
N THR A 129 15.86 -27.02 15.36
CA THR A 129 15.10 -27.45 14.18
C THR A 129 13.83 -28.16 14.60
N ASP A 130 12.97 -28.45 13.63
CA ASP A 130 11.79 -29.30 13.75
C ASP A 130 11.60 -30.07 12.44
N SER A 131 10.59 -30.94 12.35
CA SER A 131 10.39 -31.80 11.18
C SER A 131 10.19 -31.06 9.86
N VAL A 132 9.84 -29.77 9.88
CA VAL A 132 9.71 -28.95 8.65
C VAL A 132 11.05 -28.34 8.24
N LEU A 133 11.92 -28.06 9.21
CA LEU A 133 13.19 -27.34 9.03
C LEU A 133 14.42 -28.26 9.05
N ASP A 134 14.20 -29.56 9.25
CA ASP A 134 15.28 -30.54 9.36
C ASP A 134 16.17 -30.53 8.10
N GLY A 135 17.48 -30.56 8.33
CA GLY A 135 18.50 -30.48 7.28
C GLY A 135 18.67 -29.13 6.57
N LEU A 136 17.90 -28.09 6.93
CA LEU A 136 18.05 -26.75 6.36
C LEU A 136 19.05 -25.89 7.14
N LEU A 137 19.65 -24.91 6.46
CA LEU A 137 20.35 -23.81 7.13
C LEU A 137 19.38 -23.04 8.05
N PRO A 138 19.62 -22.99 9.37
CA PRO A 138 18.64 -22.42 10.31
C PRO A 138 18.57 -20.89 10.24
N VAL A 139 19.68 -20.23 9.89
CA VAL A 139 19.81 -18.78 9.84
C VAL A 139 20.38 -18.37 8.49
N LEU A 140 19.78 -17.34 7.89
CA LEU A 140 20.19 -16.76 6.61
C LEU A 140 20.52 -15.29 6.77
N ARG A 141 21.32 -14.75 5.86
CA ARG A 141 21.45 -13.30 5.67
C ARG A 141 20.15 -12.74 5.07
N HIS A 142 19.79 -11.52 5.42
CA HIS A 142 18.57 -10.87 4.94
C HIS A 142 18.48 -10.88 3.41
N LYS A 143 19.57 -10.53 2.73
CA LYS A 143 19.62 -10.54 1.26
C LYS A 143 19.37 -11.92 0.66
N ALA A 144 19.94 -12.97 1.24
CA ALA A 144 19.69 -14.35 0.80
C ALA A 144 18.24 -14.79 1.09
N ALA A 145 17.68 -14.39 2.23
CA ALA A 145 16.29 -14.68 2.58
C ALA A 145 15.29 -13.97 1.65
N LEU A 146 15.58 -12.72 1.26
CA LEU A 146 14.82 -11.96 0.26
C LEU A 146 14.92 -12.60 -1.12
N ALA A 147 16.12 -12.99 -1.56
CA ALA A 147 16.33 -13.69 -2.81
C ALA A 147 15.55 -15.01 -2.88
N LEU A 148 15.53 -15.80 -1.80
CA LEU A 148 14.73 -17.01 -1.72
C LEU A 148 13.23 -16.71 -1.85
N TRP A 149 12.77 -15.63 -1.23
CA TRP A 149 11.38 -15.18 -1.35
C TRP A 149 11.04 -14.70 -2.77
N GLN A 150 11.96 -14.01 -3.44
CA GLN A 150 11.81 -13.60 -4.84
C GLN A 150 11.74 -14.80 -5.78
N LEU A 151 12.52 -15.86 -5.56
CA LEU A 151 12.36 -17.13 -6.30
C LEU A 151 10.98 -17.77 -6.03
N ALA A 152 10.47 -17.68 -4.80
CA ALA A 152 9.13 -18.16 -4.48
C ALA A 152 8.02 -17.32 -5.15
N ILE A 153 8.23 -16.01 -5.33
CA ILE A 153 7.35 -15.15 -6.13
C ILE A 153 7.44 -15.56 -7.60
N ALA A 154 8.64 -15.72 -8.16
CA ALA A 154 8.85 -16.12 -9.55
C ALA A 154 8.10 -17.41 -9.91
N VAL A 155 8.25 -18.47 -9.11
CA VAL A 155 7.58 -19.75 -9.38
C VAL A 155 6.05 -19.69 -9.21
N THR A 156 5.55 -18.72 -8.45
CA THR A 156 4.13 -18.50 -8.21
C THR A 156 3.61 -17.22 -8.88
N ILE A 157 4.33 -16.74 -9.89
CA ILE A 157 3.98 -15.50 -10.58
C ILE A 157 2.63 -15.68 -11.26
N THR A 158 1.78 -14.66 -11.12
CA THR A 158 0.46 -14.61 -11.76
C THR A 158 0.57 -14.00 -13.14
N ARG A 159 -0.45 -14.17 -13.99
CA ARG A 159 -0.43 -13.61 -15.35
C ARG A 159 -0.24 -12.07 -15.36
N PRO A 160 -0.93 -11.29 -14.50
CA PRO A 160 -0.74 -9.85 -14.45
C PRO A 160 0.66 -9.44 -13.97
N GLU A 161 1.22 -10.14 -12.97
CA GLU A 161 2.60 -9.88 -12.51
C GLU A 161 3.62 -10.21 -13.61
N LEU A 162 3.44 -11.33 -14.32
CA LEU A 162 4.31 -11.76 -15.41
C LEU A 162 4.30 -10.77 -16.58
N ALA A 163 3.12 -10.31 -17.02
CA ALA A 163 3.01 -9.37 -18.14
C ALA A 163 3.82 -8.07 -17.92
N ILE A 164 3.85 -7.55 -16.69
CA ILE A 164 4.67 -6.38 -16.34
C ILE A 164 6.17 -6.71 -16.34
N GLN A 165 6.54 -7.88 -15.84
CA GLN A 165 7.94 -8.31 -15.79
C GLN A 165 8.49 -8.57 -17.19
N ASP A 166 7.75 -9.26 -18.05
CA ASP A 166 8.12 -9.54 -19.45
C ASP A 166 8.30 -8.24 -20.23
N SER A 167 7.32 -7.33 -20.14
CA SER A 167 7.42 -6.00 -20.76
C SER A 167 8.64 -5.22 -20.26
N ALA A 168 8.98 -5.33 -18.98
CA ALA A 168 10.14 -4.66 -18.41
C ALA A 168 11.46 -5.27 -18.91
N GLU A 169 11.50 -6.59 -19.08
CA GLU A 169 12.65 -7.31 -19.63
C GLU A 169 12.89 -6.94 -21.10
N ASP A 170 11.84 -6.84 -21.91
CA ASP A 170 11.93 -6.39 -23.31
C ASP A 170 12.51 -4.97 -23.41
N ILE A 171 12.07 -4.07 -22.53
CA ILE A 171 12.61 -2.70 -22.45
C ILE A 171 14.09 -2.73 -22.02
N ARG A 172 14.46 -3.53 -21.02
CA ARG A 172 15.85 -3.65 -20.55
C ARG A 172 16.78 -4.26 -21.61
N ALA A 173 16.27 -5.18 -22.43
CA ALA A 173 17.02 -5.82 -23.51
C ALA A 173 17.33 -4.86 -24.68
N ARG A 174 16.56 -3.78 -24.84
CA ARG A 174 16.82 -2.74 -25.84
C ARG A 174 18.04 -1.88 -25.48
N ILE A 175 19.20 -2.26 -25.99
CA ILE A 175 20.47 -1.52 -25.79
C ILE A 175 20.43 -0.15 -26.48
N GLY A 176 20.76 0.92 -25.74
CA GLY A 176 21.18 2.22 -26.30
C GLY A 176 20.07 3.19 -26.72
N GLY A 177 18.80 2.90 -26.42
CA GLY A 177 17.68 3.80 -26.69
C GLY A 177 17.36 4.76 -25.53
N THR A 178 16.91 5.98 -25.84
CA THR A 178 16.30 6.86 -24.83
C THR A 178 14.95 6.29 -24.43
N LEU A 179 14.76 6.01 -23.14
CA LEU A 179 13.48 5.53 -22.60
C LEU A 179 12.43 6.65 -22.61
N SER A 180 11.26 6.34 -23.16
CA SER A 180 10.07 7.17 -23.03
C SER A 180 9.56 7.22 -21.58
N PRO A 181 8.78 8.24 -21.18
CA PRO A 181 8.23 8.31 -19.83
C PRO A 181 7.41 7.07 -19.42
N PRO A 182 6.54 6.49 -20.28
CA PRO A 182 5.82 5.27 -19.94
C PRO A 182 6.74 4.05 -19.74
N GLU A 183 7.80 3.91 -20.54
CA GLU A 183 8.79 2.84 -20.37
C GLU A 183 9.53 2.97 -19.04
N LYS A 184 9.96 4.18 -18.67
CA LYS A 184 10.58 4.43 -17.34
C LYS A 184 9.62 4.07 -16.21
N ARG A 185 8.36 4.47 -16.33
CA ARG A 185 7.31 4.15 -15.37
C ARG A 185 7.12 2.64 -15.24
N LEU A 186 7.07 1.90 -16.36
CA LEU A 186 6.93 0.45 -16.33
C LEU A 186 8.11 -0.23 -15.61
N LEU A 187 9.35 0.22 -15.87
CA LEU A 187 10.53 -0.29 -15.19
C LEU A 187 10.47 -0.05 -13.67
N LEU A 188 10.00 1.12 -13.23
CA LEU A 188 9.79 1.42 -11.82
C LEU A 188 8.69 0.54 -11.21
N ILE A 189 7.59 0.27 -11.92
CA ILE A 189 6.53 -0.64 -11.44
C ILE A 189 7.08 -2.06 -11.30
N ALA A 190 7.87 -2.54 -12.26
CA ALA A 190 8.50 -3.85 -12.21
C ALA A 190 9.49 -3.97 -11.03
N GLU A 191 10.28 -2.93 -10.76
CA GLU A 191 11.14 -2.85 -9.58
C GLU A 191 10.33 -2.89 -8.27
N GLN A 192 9.24 -2.12 -8.19
CA GLN A 192 8.35 -2.16 -7.01
C GLN A 192 7.76 -3.56 -6.79
N LEU A 193 7.43 -4.31 -7.84
CA LEU A 193 6.93 -5.69 -7.75
C LEU A 193 8.01 -6.67 -7.26
N ASP A 194 9.26 -6.50 -7.70
CA ASP A 194 10.36 -7.39 -7.30
C ASP A 194 10.85 -7.12 -5.87
N GLU A 195 10.83 -5.87 -5.41
CA GLU A 195 11.49 -5.47 -4.17
C GLU A 195 10.55 -5.16 -3.00
N HIS A 196 9.34 -4.68 -3.27
CA HIS A 196 8.56 -4.01 -2.23
C HIS A 196 7.10 -4.43 -2.15
N VAL A 197 6.50 -4.83 -3.26
CA VAL A 197 5.08 -5.16 -3.37
C VAL A 197 4.93 -6.63 -3.65
N SER A 198 4.27 -7.32 -2.72
CA SER A 198 3.88 -8.71 -2.92
C SER A 198 2.56 -8.97 -2.22
N TRP A 199 1.94 -10.09 -2.53
CA TRP A 199 0.83 -10.64 -1.78
C TRP A 199 1.27 -11.92 -1.09
N HIS A 200 0.75 -12.16 0.11
CA HIS A 200 1.11 -13.30 0.93
C HIS A 200 -0.01 -14.32 0.91
N ALA A 201 0.33 -15.58 0.65
CA ALA A 201 -0.59 -16.70 0.73
C ALA A 201 0.16 -17.99 1.10
N SER A 202 -0.54 -18.96 1.67
CA SER A 202 0.07 -20.21 2.14
C SER A 202 0.87 -20.97 1.08
N PHE A 203 0.44 -20.89 -0.18
CA PHE A 203 1.10 -21.59 -1.28
C PHE A 203 2.44 -20.97 -1.70
N ARG A 204 2.62 -19.64 -1.57
CA ARG A 204 3.92 -18.96 -1.76
C ARG A 204 4.95 -19.43 -0.73
N PHE A 205 4.53 -19.51 0.54
CA PHE A 205 5.38 -20.04 1.61
C PHE A 205 5.69 -21.53 1.42
N ALA A 206 4.75 -22.31 0.89
CA ALA A 206 4.99 -23.72 0.55
C ALA A 206 6.00 -23.86 -0.60
N ALA A 207 5.90 -23.02 -1.64
CA ALA A 207 6.87 -22.95 -2.72
C ALA A 207 8.26 -22.54 -2.19
N ALA A 208 8.34 -21.52 -1.32
CA ALA A 208 9.57 -21.14 -0.64
C ALA A 208 10.18 -22.31 0.16
N ALA A 209 9.35 -23.12 0.83
CA ALA A 209 9.83 -24.30 1.55
C ALA A 209 10.39 -25.39 0.61
N ASN A 210 9.78 -25.60 -0.56
CA ASN A 210 10.29 -26.54 -1.56
C ASN A 210 11.60 -26.06 -2.20
N LEU A 211 11.69 -24.75 -2.50
CA LEU A 211 12.93 -24.10 -2.95
C LEU A 211 14.03 -24.24 -1.89
N ALA A 212 13.74 -23.92 -0.63
CA ALA A 212 14.70 -24.04 0.47
C ALA A 212 15.19 -25.48 0.67
N ARG A 213 14.32 -26.50 0.56
CA ARG A 213 14.77 -27.90 0.62
C ARG A 213 15.74 -28.27 -0.49
N THR A 214 15.59 -27.67 -1.66
CA THR A 214 16.46 -27.97 -2.79
C THR A 214 17.77 -27.20 -2.72
N LEU A 215 17.70 -25.92 -2.33
CA LEU A 215 18.85 -25.01 -2.35
C LEU A 215 19.63 -25.02 -1.04
N LEU A 216 18.95 -25.09 0.10
CA LEU A 216 19.52 -24.83 1.43
C LEU A 216 19.64 -26.10 2.29
N SER A 217 19.65 -27.28 1.67
CA SER A 217 19.91 -28.56 2.33
C SER A 217 21.14 -29.27 1.73
N GLY A 218 21.70 -30.22 2.46
CA GLY A 218 22.85 -31.01 2.01
C GLY A 218 24.18 -30.24 1.97
N ASN A 219 25.14 -30.77 1.22
CA ASN A 219 26.53 -30.27 1.23
C ASN A 219 26.69 -28.92 0.55
N ASP A 220 25.82 -28.58 -0.40
CA ASP A 220 25.91 -27.35 -1.20
C ASP A 220 25.14 -26.17 -0.59
N ALA A 221 24.49 -26.38 0.57
CA ALA A 221 23.61 -25.38 1.19
C ALA A 221 24.29 -24.02 1.40
N THR A 222 25.56 -24.01 1.80
CA THR A 222 26.33 -22.76 2.03
C THR A 222 26.69 -22.06 0.72
N ALA A 223 27.02 -22.82 -0.32
CA ALA A 223 27.30 -22.27 -1.64
C ALA A 223 26.04 -21.65 -2.26
N ASN A 224 24.91 -22.35 -2.14
CA ASN A 224 23.61 -21.85 -2.59
C ASN A 224 23.10 -20.66 -1.78
N GLU A 225 23.35 -20.60 -0.47
CA GLU A 225 23.07 -19.39 0.32
C GLU A 225 23.92 -18.20 -0.16
N THR A 226 25.17 -18.45 -0.57
CA THR A 226 26.03 -17.42 -1.17
C THR A 226 25.52 -16.98 -2.54
N MET A 227 25.05 -17.90 -3.39
CA MET A 227 24.40 -17.57 -4.67
C MET A 227 23.15 -16.69 -4.44
N LEU A 228 22.28 -17.06 -3.49
CA LEU A 228 21.12 -16.26 -3.09
C LEU A 228 21.51 -14.89 -2.53
N TYR A 229 22.62 -14.80 -1.80
CA TYR A 229 23.10 -13.52 -1.27
C TYR A 229 23.64 -12.60 -2.39
N LYS A 230 24.44 -13.15 -3.31
CA LYS A 230 25.09 -12.37 -4.36
C LYS A 230 24.12 -11.87 -5.43
N GLN A 231 23.09 -12.67 -5.75
CA GLN A 231 22.09 -12.35 -6.78
C GLN A 231 22.73 -12.01 -8.15
N GLU A 232 23.80 -12.73 -8.48
CA GLU A 232 24.51 -12.63 -9.77
C GLU A 232 23.79 -13.46 -10.85
N GLU A 233 24.48 -13.74 -11.96
CA GLU A 233 23.94 -14.41 -13.16
C GLU A 233 23.21 -15.72 -12.85
N ASP A 234 23.84 -16.66 -12.12
CA ASP A 234 23.23 -17.95 -11.75
C ASP A 234 21.88 -17.82 -11.05
N TRP A 235 21.74 -16.81 -10.17
CA TRP A 235 20.49 -16.56 -9.47
C TRP A 235 19.44 -15.96 -10.39
N ASN A 236 19.86 -15.03 -11.27
CA ASN A 236 18.96 -14.41 -12.21
C ASN A 236 18.46 -15.40 -13.26
N GLU A 237 19.32 -16.29 -13.77
CA GLU A 237 18.93 -17.40 -14.65
C GLU A 237 17.88 -18.29 -13.97
N LEU A 238 18.15 -18.76 -12.74
CA LEU A 238 17.18 -19.55 -11.98
C LEU A 238 15.86 -18.79 -11.77
N ARG A 239 15.91 -17.48 -11.53
CA ARG A 239 14.71 -16.66 -11.35
C ARG A 239 13.89 -16.57 -12.63
N LEU A 240 14.52 -16.35 -13.78
CA LEU A 240 13.88 -16.30 -15.09
C LEU A 240 13.29 -17.66 -15.47
N ASP A 241 14.06 -18.73 -15.26
CA ASP A 241 13.58 -20.10 -15.44
C ASP A 241 12.32 -20.33 -14.61
N LEU A 242 12.30 -20.00 -13.32
CA LEU A 242 11.10 -20.17 -12.50
C LEU A 242 9.87 -19.37 -12.98
N ARG A 243 10.09 -18.22 -13.64
CA ARG A 243 9.01 -17.40 -14.24
C ARG A 243 8.41 -18.06 -15.48
N HIS A 244 9.23 -18.66 -16.34
CA HIS A 244 8.78 -19.17 -17.65
C HIS A 244 8.69 -20.70 -17.75
N ASP A 245 9.25 -21.44 -16.79
CA ASP A 245 9.30 -22.90 -16.79
C ASP A 245 7.89 -23.49 -16.82
N GLU A 246 7.59 -24.24 -17.87
CA GLU A 246 6.34 -25.00 -18.01
C GLU A 246 6.29 -26.18 -17.02
N HIS A 247 7.43 -26.57 -16.43
CA HIS A 247 7.61 -27.74 -15.57
C HIS A 247 7.80 -27.36 -14.09
N ARG A 248 7.12 -26.30 -13.63
CA ARG A 248 7.08 -25.84 -12.22
C ARG A 248 6.66 -26.92 -11.20
N GLY A 249 6.18 -28.08 -11.66
CA GLY A 249 5.67 -29.18 -10.85
C GLY A 249 6.62 -29.67 -9.75
N ARG A 250 7.95 -29.63 -9.97
CA ARG A 250 8.92 -29.97 -8.90
C ARG A 250 8.88 -29.00 -7.72
N TRP A 251 8.72 -27.71 -8.01
CA TRP A 251 8.74 -26.62 -7.03
C TRP A 251 7.38 -26.43 -6.35
N LEU A 252 6.30 -26.76 -7.07
CA LEU A 252 4.93 -26.71 -6.59
C LEU A 252 4.43 -28.06 -6.06
N LYS A 253 5.32 -29.02 -5.82
CA LYS A 253 4.94 -30.34 -5.29
C LYS A 253 4.17 -30.21 -3.97
N GLY A 254 2.97 -30.77 -3.94
CA GLY A 254 2.07 -30.73 -2.77
C GLY A 254 1.42 -29.36 -2.51
N VAL A 255 1.52 -28.43 -3.46
CA VAL A 255 0.92 -27.11 -3.39
C VAL A 255 -0.39 -27.09 -4.17
N ALA A 256 -1.51 -26.87 -3.47
CA ALA A 256 -2.79 -26.61 -4.14
C ALA A 256 -2.75 -25.19 -4.74
N VAL A 257 -2.52 -25.11 -6.05
CA VAL A 257 -2.55 -23.84 -6.79
C VAL A 257 -4.00 -23.50 -7.09
N TRP A 258 -4.42 -22.31 -6.66
CA TRP A 258 -5.69 -21.70 -7.03
C TRP A 258 -5.38 -20.47 -7.88
N ASN A 259 -6.30 -20.07 -8.75
CA ASN A 259 -6.14 -18.85 -9.53
C ASN A 259 -5.98 -17.65 -8.59
N ALA A 260 -4.80 -17.04 -8.60
CA ALA A 260 -4.45 -15.90 -7.77
C ALA A 260 -4.30 -14.61 -8.60
N ASP A 261 -4.74 -14.58 -9.85
CA ASP A 261 -4.59 -13.43 -10.76
C ASP A 261 -5.25 -12.17 -10.22
N GLY A 262 -6.36 -12.27 -9.46
CA GLY A 262 -6.89 -11.12 -8.72
C GLY A 262 -5.92 -10.55 -7.68
N ARG A 263 -5.20 -11.39 -6.94
CA ARG A 263 -4.15 -10.94 -6.01
C ARG A 263 -2.95 -10.36 -6.76
N GLY A 264 -2.61 -10.95 -7.91
CA GLY A 264 -1.60 -10.45 -8.84
C GLY A 264 -1.91 -9.05 -9.33
N SER A 265 -3.11 -8.84 -9.87
CA SER A 265 -3.61 -7.55 -10.34
C SER A 265 -3.62 -6.50 -9.24
N THR A 266 -4.04 -6.86 -8.02
CA THR A 266 -3.91 -5.98 -6.85
C THR A 266 -2.46 -5.66 -6.48
N ALA A 267 -1.49 -6.56 -6.70
CA ALA A 267 -0.08 -6.25 -6.51
C ALA A 267 0.43 -5.29 -7.58
N VAL A 268 0.08 -5.50 -8.86
CA VAL A 268 0.40 -4.58 -9.95
C VAL A 268 -0.19 -3.19 -9.69
N TRP A 269 -1.45 -3.11 -9.26
CA TRP A 269 -2.11 -1.87 -8.83
C TRP A 269 -1.34 -1.18 -7.69
N ARG A 270 -0.96 -1.92 -6.64
CA ARG A 270 -0.21 -1.36 -5.50
C ARG A 270 1.20 -0.91 -5.90
N ALA A 271 1.84 -1.58 -6.85
CA ALA A 271 3.12 -1.15 -7.40
C ALA A 271 2.98 0.14 -8.20
N GLY A 272 1.99 0.22 -9.10
CA GLY A 272 1.64 1.46 -9.81
C GLY A 272 1.35 2.61 -8.86
N ARG A 273 0.54 2.36 -7.82
CA ARG A 273 0.23 3.35 -6.78
C ARG A 273 1.46 3.86 -6.03
N LYS A 274 2.45 3.01 -5.77
CA LYS A 274 3.70 3.44 -5.14
C LYS A 274 4.51 4.34 -6.06
N VAL A 275 4.58 4.01 -7.35
CA VAL A 275 5.23 4.87 -8.35
C VAL A 275 4.51 6.20 -8.45
N ASP A 276 3.17 6.21 -8.52
CA ASP A 276 2.39 7.45 -8.53
C ASP A 276 2.62 8.33 -7.30
N LEU A 277 2.69 7.74 -6.11
CA LEU A 277 2.98 8.49 -4.89
C LEU A 277 4.40 9.06 -4.85
N GLN A 278 5.37 8.35 -5.45
CA GLN A 278 6.73 8.85 -5.60
C GLN A 278 6.76 10.02 -6.60
N ASP A 279 6.18 9.84 -7.79
CA ASP A 279 6.07 10.88 -8.82
C ASP A 279 5.35 12.12 -8.28
N PHE A 280 4.25 11.92 -7.53
CA PHE A 280 3.53 12.99 -6.84
C PHE A 280 4.39 13.71 -5.81
N THR A 281 5.17 12.97 -5.02
CA THR A 281 6.06 13.57 -4.03
C THR A 281 7.14 14.40 -4.71
N ASP A 282 7.76 13.89 -5.77
CA ASP A 282 8.79 14.61 -6.53
C ASP A 282 8.22 15.84 -7.23
N TRP A 283 7.03 15.74 -7.82
CA TRP A 283 6.28 16.87 -8.36
C TRP A 283 5.97 17.92 -7.29
N LEU A 284 5.50 17.50 -6.11
CA LEU A 284 5.20 18.38 -4.98
C LEU A 284 6.46 19.12 -4.51
N LEU A 285 7.61 18.42 -4.45
CA LEU A 285 8.90 19.00 -4.08
C LEU A 285 9.41 20.01 -5.12
N ALA A 286 9.01 19.87 -6.39
CA ALA A 286 9.39 20.77 -7.48
C ALA A 286 8.47 22.00 -7.62
N LEU A 287 7.38 22.09 -6.85
CA LEU A 287 6.46 23.23 -6.93
C LEU A 287 7.15 24.54 -6.55
N ASP A 288 7.23 25.44 -7.53
CA ASP A 288 7.80 26.78 -7.38
C ASP A 288 6.76 27.85 -7.03
N GLY A 289 5.47 27.53 -7.21
CA GLY A 289 4.33 28.39 -6.93
C GLY A 289 4.08 29.54 -7.91
N HIS A 290 4.79 29.63 -9.04
CA HIS A 290 4.58 30.72 -10.00
C HIS A 290 3.42 30.45 -10.96
N THR A 291 3.28 29.21 -11.41
CA THR A 291 2.18 28.78 -12.29
C THR A 291 1.38 27.66 -11.64
N PRO A 292 0.06 27.57 -11.91
CA PRO A 292 -0.68 26.37 -11.55
C PRO A 292 -0.04 25.16 -12.22
N ALA A 293 -0.07 24.02 -11.53
CA ALA A 293 0.49 22.78 -12.03
C ALA A 293 -0.49 21.63 -11.81
N ASP A 294 -0.58 20.76 -12.79
CA ASP A 294 -1.37 19.53 -12.72
C ASP A 294 -0.44 18.32 -12.65
N GLN A 295 -0.89 17.29 -11.95
CA GLN A 295 -0.25 15.98 -11.96
C GLN A 295 -1.34 14.90 -12.09
N VAL A 296 -1.12 13.96 -13.02
CA VAL A 296 -1.99 12.79 -13.19
C VAL A 296 -1.53 11.71 -12.23
N MET A 297 -2.50 11.12 -11.52
CA MET A 297 -2.32 9.96 -10.65
C MET A 297 -3.04 8.77 -11.27
N PHE A 298 -2.30 7.88 -11.93
CA PHE A 298 -2.91 6.76 -12.68
C PHE A 298 -3.58 5.73 -11.75
N ALA A 299 -2.99 5.45 -10.60
CA ALA A 299 -3.62 4.75 -9.50
C ALA A 299 -3.89 5.78 -8.37
N PRO A 300 -5.15 6.17 -8.13
CA PRO A 300 -6.40 5.49 -8.55
C PRO A 300 -7.07 6.02 -9.83
N GLY A 301 -6.52 7.03 -10.53
CA GLY A 301 -7.12 7.57 -11.76
C GLY A 301 -7.74 8.96 -11.56
N TRP A 302 -6.97 9.91 -11.02
CA TRP A 302 -7.42 11.29 -10.83
C TRP A 302 -6.33 12.32 -11.15
N VAL A 303 -6.72 13.58 -11.27
CA VAL A 303 -5.79 14.71 -11.40
C VAL A 303 -5.73 15.46 -10.07
N VAL A 304 -4.53 15.82 -9.67
CA VAL A 304 -4.29 16.78 -8.59
C VAL A 304 -3.85 18.11 -9.19
N HIS A 305 -4.38 19.20 -8.64
CA HIS A 305 -4.13 20.57 -9.11
C HIS A 305 -3.49 21.39 -7.99
N ALA A 306 -2.22 21.79 -8.17
CA ALA A 306 -1.59 22.78 -7.33
C ALA A 306 -1.92 24.20 -7.84
N PRO A 307 -2.61 25.02 -7.04
CA PRO A 307 -2.91 26.40 -7.42
C PRO A 307 -1.65 27.28 -7.45
N ALA A 308 -1.67 28.33 -8.29
CA ALA A 308 -0.63 29.36 -8.27
C ALA A 308 -0.53 30.01 -6.87
N GLY A 309 0.68 30.31 -6.43
CA GLY A 309 0.97 30.86 -5.11
C GLY A 309 1.25 29.81 -4.03
N TRP A 310 1.16 28.51 -4.35
CA TRP A 310 1.60 27.43 -3.47
C TRP A 310 2.93 26.86 -3.97
N ALA A 311 3.95 27.04 -3.17
CA ALA A 311 5.29 26.51 -3.37
C ALA A 311 5.67 25.57 -2.24
N THR A 312 6.70 24.77 -2.50
CA THR A 312 7.32 23.90 -1.49
C THR A 312 8.69 24.46 -1.10
N HIS A 313 8.95 24.54 0.20
CA HIS A 313 10.28 24.88 0.71
C HIS A 313 10.96 23.64 1.28
N ILE A 314 12.16 23.34 0.78
CA ILE A 314 12.94 22.18 1.18
C ILE A 314 14.10 22.63 2.05
N VAL A 315 14.16 22.09 3.27
CA VAL A 315 15.31 22.21 4.15
C VAL A 315 16.26 21.04 3.84
N PRO A 316 17.52 21.31 3.44
CA PRO A 316 18.47 20.27 3.04
C PRO A 316 18.74 19.24 4.14
N ARG A 317 19.13 18.03 3.75
CA ARG A 317 19.44 16.93 4.66
C ARG A 317 20.52 17.33 5.67
N GLY A 318 20.28 17.02 6.95
CA GLY A 318 21.22 17.30 8.03
C GLY A 318 21.13 18.74 8.59
N HIS A 319 20.32 19.61 8.00
CA HIS A 319 20.03 20.92 8.56
C HIS A 319 18.81 20.85 9.49
N THR A 320 18.82 21.67 10.54
CA THR A 320 17.67 21.83 11.43
C THR A 320 16.62 22.73 10.78
N LEU A 321 15.34 22.46 11.06
CA LEU A 321 14.24 23.33 10.66
C LEU A 321 14.49 24.75 11.19
N PRO A 322 14.56 25.78 10.33
CA PRO A 322 14.65 27.17 10.79
C PRO A 322 13.53 27.51 11.77
N GLU A 323 13.84 28.25 12.84
CA GLU A 323 12.91 28.56 13.93
C GLU A 323 11.59 29.18 13.45
N GLN A 324 11.64 29.98 12.39
CA GLN A 324 10.44 30.59 11.79
C GLN A 324 9.46 29.54 11.26
N PHE A 325 9.96 28.51 10.56
CA PHE A 325 9.14 27.43 10.01
C PHE A 325 8.63 26.52 11.12
N ALA A 326 9.46 26.24 12.13
CA ALA A 326 9.04 25.50 13.32
C ALA A 326 7.87 26.20 14.02
N ARG A 327 7.97 27.51 14.24
CA ARG A 327 6.91 28.33 14.83
C ARG A 327 5.63 28.32 13.99
N TRP A 328 5.75 28.42 12.66
CA TRP A 328 4.58 28.35 11.79
C TRP A 328 3.93 26.97 11.81
N ALA A 329 4.71 25.90 11.87
CA ALA A 329 4.19 24.54 12.01
C ALA A 329 3.43 24.35 13.34
N GLU A 330 3.97 24.85 14.46
CA GLU A 330 3.31 24.84 15.76
C GLU A 330 1.98 25.61 15.76
N GLN A 331 1.91 26.68 14.96
CA GLN A 331 0.72 27.52 14.77
C GLN A 331 -0.25 26.94 13.73
N ASN A 332 0.00 25.75 13.20
CA ASN A 332 -0.75 25.14 12.10
C ASN A 332 -0.77 26.00 10.83
N ARG A 333 0.22 26.86 10.57
CA ARG A 333 0.21 27.71 9.37
C ARG A 333 0.83 27.02 8.16
N VAL A 334 1.62 25.98 8.40
CA VAL A 334 2.25 25.11 7.40
C VAL A 334 2.27 23.68 7.92
N ILE A 335 2.37 22.71 7.01
CA ILE A 335 2.68 21.31 7.32
C ILE A 335 4.19 21.12 7.17
N VAL A 336 4.79 20.37 8.10
CA VAL A 336 6.18 19.93 8.01
C VAL A 336 6.26 18.42 8.11
N TRP A 337 6.93 17.79 7.15
CA TRP A 337 7.20 16.35 7.15
C TRP A 337 8.61 16.08 6.62
N SER A 338 9.02 14.81 6.60
CA SER A 338 10.36 14.41 6.15
C SER A 338 10.30 13.47 4.96
N VAL A 339 11.18 13.69 3.99
CA VAL A 339 11.35 12.87 2.78
C VAL A 339 12.86 12.71 2.52
N ASP A 340 13.36 11.47 2.52
CA ASP A 340 14.79 11.14 2.32
C ASP A 340 15.76 11.89 3.25
N GLY A 341 15.33 12.13 4.49
CA GLY A 341 16.11 12.88 5.48
C GLY A 341 16.16 14.39 5.25
N ARG A 342 15.42 14.92 4.26
CA ARG A 342 15.11 16.33 4.07
C ARG A 342 13.86 16.68 4.86
N GLN A 343 13.73 17.93 5.32
CA GLN A 343 12.45 18.42 5.85
C GLN A 343 11.76 19.28 4.80
N VAL A 344 10.45 19.07 4.66
CA VAL A 344 9.62 19.74 3.65
C VAL A 344 8.62 20.61 4.38
N VAL A 345 8.50 21.87 3.95
CA VAL A 345 7.56 22.86 4.50
C VAL A 345 6.58 23.24 3.39
N TRP A 346 5.29 23.01 3.60
CA TRP A 346 4.26 23.27 2.59
C TRP A 346 2.88 23.59 3.21
N PRO A 347 2.05 24.38 2.51
CA PRO A 347 2.40 25.23 1.38
C PRO A 347 3.02 26.53 1.90
N VAL A 348 3.93 27.09 1.14
CA VAL A 348 4.44 28.46 1.34
C VAL A 348 4.23 29.28 0.08
N ARG A 349 4.34 30.60 0.17
CA ARG A 349 4.31 31.49 -0.99
C ARG A 349 5.65 31.47 -1.76
N PRO A 350 5.62 31.67 -3.09
CA PRO A 350 6.82 31.77 -3.91
C PRO A 350 7.71 32.97 -3.53
N GLY A 351 9.01 32.87 -3.80
CA GLY A 351 9.98 33.96 -3.62
C GLY A 351 10.41 34.18 -2.16
N HIS A 352 9.53 34.74 -1.33
CA HIS A 352 9.77 34.91 0.11
C HIS A 352 8.85 33.94 0.88
N PRO A 353 9.37 32.81 1.38
CA PRO A 353 8.55 31.75 1.92
C PRO A 353 7.80 32.23 3.16
N GLU A 354 6.52 32.51 2.97
CA GLU A 354 5.54 32.86 3.99
C GLU A 354 4.39 31.85 3.96
N PRO A 355 3.68 31.61 5.07
CA PRO A 355 2.53 30.72 5.06
C PRO A 355 1.40 31.24 4.17
N VAL A 356 0.72 30.32 3.50
CA VAL A 356 -0.50 30.62 2.74
C VAL A 356 -1.64 30.96 3.71
N PRO A 357 -2.30 32.12 3.59
CA PRO A 357 -3.44 32.46 4.43
C PRO A 357 -4.62 31.50 4.24
N GLY A 358 -5.30 31.15 5.33
CA GLY A 358 -6.49 30.29 5.29
C GLY A 358 -6.16 28.80 5.24
N PHE A 359 -4.88 28.43 5.15
CA PHE A 359 -4.44 27.04 5.15
C PHE A 359 -4.48 26.40 6.56
N GLU A 360 -4.65 27.21 7.61
CA GLU A 360 -4.59 26.78 9.00
C GLU A 360 -5.47 25.55 9.35
N PRO A 361 -6.71 25.44 8.84
CA PRO A 361 -7.56 24.28 9.10
C PRO A 361 -7.01 22.98 8.50
N VAL A 362 -6.35 23.05 7.34
CA VAL A 362 -5.78 21.87 6.67
C VAL A 362 -4.60 21.33 7.47
N ALA A 363 -3.68 22.21 7.89
CA ALA A 363 -2.56 21.84 8.73
C ALA A 363 -3.00 21.32 10.11
N ALA A 364 -4.10 21.84 10.66
CA ALA A 364 -4.69 21.31 11.89
C ALA A 364 -5.15 19.84 11.73
N VAL A 365 -5.74 19.47 10.58
CA VAL A 365 -6.06 18.07 10.26
C VAL A 365 -4.79 17.24 10.17
N ALA A 366 -3.76 17.74 9.47
CA ALA A 366 -2.48 17.04 9.28
C ALA A 366 -1.82 16.61 10.61
N ARG A 367 -1.91 17.44 11.65
CA ARG A 367 -1.36 17.13 12.98
C ARG A 367 -2.01 15.95 13.69
N THR A 368 -3.23 15.58 13.29
CA THR A 368 -3.91 14.40 13.85
C THR A 368 -3.47 13.10 13.21
N LEU A 369 -2.74 13.19 12.09
CA LEU A 369 -2.29 12.06 11.29
C LEU A 369 -0.90 11.57 11.70
N GLN A 370 -0.59 10.32 11.36
CA GLN A 370 0.78 9.83 11.43
C GLN A 370 1.63 10.48 10.31
N PRO A 371 2.95 10.61 10.49
CA PRO A 371 3.82 11.20 9.46
C PRO A 371 3.70 10.55 8.08
N SER A 372 3.47 9.23 8.03
CA SER A 372 3.27 8.48 6.78
C SER A 372 1.95 8.78 6.05
N GLU A 373 0.99 9.42 6.72
CA GLU A 373 -0.34 9.73 6.17
C GLU A 373 -0.44 11.19 5.68
N ILE A 374 0.60 12.01 5.92
CA ILE A 374 0.60 13.43 5.54
C ILE A 374 0.49 13.60 4.03
N VAL A 375 1.24 12.80 3.26
CA VAL A 375 1.23 12.87 1.78
C VAL A 375 -0.15 12.52 1.22
N GLU A 376 -0.86 11.56 1.81
CA GLU A 376 -2.24 11.21 1.43
C GLU A 376 -3.20 12.38 1.66
N LEU A 377 -3.03 13.15 2.74
CA LEU A 377 -3.83 14.35 3.00
C LEU A 377 -3.53 15.44 1.97
N ILE A 378 -2.24 15.67 1.67
CA ILE A 378 -1.83 16.67 0.67
C ILE A 378 -2.44 16.33 -0.68
N GLU A 379 -2.33 15.08 -1.12
CA GLU A 379 -2.99 14.59 -2.32
C GLU A 379 -4.49 14.87 -2.28
N ALA A 380 -5.18 14.43 -1.22
CA ALA A 380 -6.63 14.57 -1.11
C ALA A 380 -7.13 16.02 -1.18
N VAL A 381 -6.34 16.97 -0.66
CA VAL A 381 -6.64 18.41 -0.71
C VAL A 381 -6.46 18.98 -2.11
N LEU A 382 -5.53 18.42 -2.89
CA LEU A 382 -5.20 18.85 -4.25
C LEU A 382 -6.03 18.13 -5.32
N ILE A 383 -6.71 17.01 -5.04
CA ILE A 383 -7.56 16.31 -6.01
C ILE A 383 -8.57 17.29 -6.63
N GLU A 384 -8.59 17.35 -7.96
CA GLU A 384 -9.61 18.08 -8.70
C GLU A 384 -10.86 17.19 -8.83
N TRP A 385 -11.72 17.27 -7.81
CA TRP A 385 -12.93 16.46 -7.74
C TRP A 385 -13.87 16.78 -8.91
N GLY A 386 -14.42 15.74 -9.53
CA GLY A 386 -15.37 15.84 -10.63
C GLY A 386 -14.75 16.13 -12.01
N THR A 387 -13.42 16.01 -12.14
CA THR A 387 -12.68 16.11 -13.41
C THR A 387 -12.06 14.77 -13.80
N HIS A 388 -12.19 14.38 -15.08
CA HIS A 388 -11.59 13.16 -15.62
C HIS A 388 -10.14 13.43 -16.07
N PRO A 389 -9.19 12.53 -15.81
CA PRO A 389 -7.77 12.72 -16.19
C PRO A 389 -7.52 12.90 -17.69
N THR A 390 -8.45 12.47 -18.55
CA THR A 390 -8.34 12.61 -20.02
C THR A 390 -8.72 14.00 -20.56
N GLY A 391 -8.94 14.99 -19.68
CA GLY A 391 -9.24 16.37 -20.05
C GLY A 391 -8.03 17.22 -20.47
N THR A 392 -6.98 16.65 -21.08
CA THR A 392 -5.99 17.49 -21.77
C THR A 392 -6.55 17.90 -23.13
N GLY A 393 -6.83 19.20 -23.28
CA GLY A 393 -7.23 19.82 -24.53
C GLY A 393 -6.12 19.81 -25.57
N THR A 394 -5.82 18.63 -26.10
CA THR A 394 -5.10 18.45 -27.36
C THR A 394 -5.97 17.62 -28.27
N ASP A 395 -6.22 18.16 -29.46
CA ASP A 395 -6.67 17.43 -30.65
C ASP A 395 -5.88 16.12 -30.78
N ALA A 396 -6.38 15.05 -30.17
CA ALA A 396 -6.14 13.71 -30.67
C ALA A 396 -6.95 13.64 -31.95
N GLY A 397 -6.32 14.10 -33.04
CA GLY A 397 -6.73 13.81 -34.40
C GLY A 397 -6.85 12.30 -34.54
N ILE A 398 -8.09 11.83 -34.38
CA ILE A 398 -8.50 10.49 -34.72
C ILE A 398 -8.17 10.34 -36.20
N TRP A 399 -7.23 9.42 -36.49
CA TRP A 399 -7.24 8.69 -37.74
C TRP A 399 -8.61 8.04 -37.86
N ARG A 400 -9.52 8.75 -38.51
CA ARG A 400 -10.86 8.26 -38.83
C ARG A 400 -10.73 7.74 -40.25
N ASP A 401 -10.50 6.43 -40.38
CA ASP A 401 -10.79 5.76 -41.63
C ASP A 401 -12.30 5.87 -41.86
N GLU A 402 -12.69 6.47 -42.99
CA GLU A 402 -14.04 6.99 -43.25
C GLU A 402 -15.08 5.92 -43.66
N ASP A 403 -14.81 4.62 -43.58
CA ASP A 403 -15.64 3.62 -44.29
C ASP A 403 -16.36 2.55 -43.45
N GLU A 404 -16.39 2.63 -42.12
CA GLU A 404 -17.30 1.79 -41.32
C GLU A 404 -18.27 2.65 -40.52
N GLY A 405 -19.54 2.64 -40.98
CA GLY A 405 -20.63 3.35 -40.33
C GLY A 405 -20.81 2.89 -38.87
N PRO A 406 -21.19 3.80 -37.94
CA PRO A 406 -21.29 3.46 -36.53
C PRO A 406 -22.45 2.47 -36.32
N ASP A 407 -22.13 1.30 -35.79
CA ASP A 407 -23.12 0.39 -35.21
C ASP A 407 -23.77 1.11 -34.01
N PRO A 408 -25.09 1.37 -34.02
CA PRO A 408 -25.77 2.07 -32.93
C PRO A 408 -25.83 1.27 -31.61
N TYR A 409 -25.29 0.05 -31.57
CA TYR A 409 -25.26 -0.79 -30.37
C TYR A 409 -23.89 -0.91 -29.67
N ASP A 410 -22.80 -0.34 -30.22
CA ASP A 410 -21.46 -0.42 -29.61
C ASP A 410 -21.05 0.81 -28.78
N ALA A 411 -21.89 1.85 -28.70
CA ALA A 411 -21.63 3.04 -27.88
C ALA A 411 -21.98 2.88 -26.39
N GLN A 412 -22.11 1.64 -25.89
CA GLN A 412 -22.60 1.35 -24.54
C GLN A 412 -21.63 0.54 -23.67
N VAL A 413 -20.33 0.58 -23.99
CA VAL A 413 -19.25 0.05 -23.14
C VAL A 413 -18.34 1.16 -22.55
N ASP A 414 -18.67 2.44 -22.74
CA ASP A 414 -18.02 3.58 -22.05
C ASP A 414 -18.52 3.77 -20.60
N ALA A 415 -18.61 2.66 -19.87
CA ALA A 415 -18.90 2.64 -18.46
C ALA A 415 -17.58 2.66 -17.66
N GLU A 416 -17.48 3.67 -16.80
CA GLU A 416 -17.01 3.48 -15.42
C GLU A 416 -15.51 3.61 -15.08
N HIS A 417 -14.78 4.53 -15.70
CA HIS A 417 -13.84 5.32 -14.87
C HIS A 417 -14.65 6.44 -14.22
N GLU A 418 -15.42 6.09 -13.17
CA GLU A 418 -16.22 7.08 -12.44
C GLU A 418 -15.30 8.21 -11.97
N THR A 419 -15.53 9.41 -12.49
CA THR A 419 -14.82 10.62 -12.09
C THR A 419 -14.77 10.71 -10.56
N PRO A 420 -13.61 11.03 -9.95
CA PRO A 420 -13.51 11.11 -8.51
C PRO A 420 -14.49 12.16 -7.97
N ASN A 421 -15.52 11.72 -7.27
CA ASN A 421 -16.59 12.59 -6.81
C ASN A 421 -16.50 12.82 -5.30
N LEU A 422 -16.51 14.07 -4.86
CA LEU A 422 -16.61 14.41 -3.45
C LEU A 422 -18.09 14.48 -3.04
N TRP A 423 -18.54 13.51 -2.25
CA TRP A 423 -19.93 13.43 -1.78
C TRP A 423 -20.09 14.00 -0.38
N LEU A 424 -21.00 14.96 -0.21
CA LEU A 424 -21.33 15.60 1.06
C LEU A 424 -22.70 15.13 1.55
N PRO A 425 -22.89 14.86 2.86
CA PRO A 425 -24.23 14.75 3.41
C PRO A 425 -25.02 16.03 3.14
N VAL A 426 -26.27 15.91 2.69
CA VAL A 426 -27.13 17.07 2.36
C VAL A 426 -27.26 18.07 3.51
N ASP A 427 -27.30 17.59 4.77
CA ASP A 427 -27.33 18.48 5.93
C ASP A 427 -26.08 19.37 6.02
N LYS A 428 -24.91 18.84 5.65
CA LYS A 428 -23.66 19.60 5.62
C LYS A 428 -23.58 20.54 4.42
N ALA A 429 -24.04 20.10 3.25
CA ALA A 429 -24.16 20.99 2.09
C ALA A 429 -25.03 22.22 2.40
N PHE A 430 -26.15 22.03 3.11
CA PHE A 430 -27.01 23.12 3.56
C PHE A 430 -26.37 23.99 4.64
N GLU A 431 -25.76 23.37 5.67
CA GLU A 431 -25.05 24.09 6.75
C GLU A 431 -23.97 25.02 6.21
N PHE A 432 -23.30 24.61 5.14
CA PHE A 432 -22.25 25.38 4.49
C PHE A 432 -22.76 26.36 3.42
N GLY A 433 -24.07 26.38 3.16
CA GLY A 433 -24.71 27.30 2.23
C GLY A 433 -24.56 26.91 0.74
N PHE A 434 -24.18 25.67 0.43
CA PHE A 434 -24.05 25.20 -0.95
C PHE A 434 -25.38 24.84 -1.61
N ILE A 435 -26.39 24.51 -0.80
CA ILE A 435 -27.75 24.22 -1.24
C ILE A 435 -28.73 24.98 -0.35
N ASP A 436 -29.93 25.24 -0.86
CA ASP A 436 -30.98 25.90 -0.11
C ASP A 436 -31.85 24.92 0.71
N ALA A 437 -32.80 25.47 1.46
CA ALA A 437 -33.70 24.70 2.32
C ALA A 437 -34.67 23.81 1.54
N GLU A 438 -35.06 24.21 0.32
CA GLU A 438 -35.99 23.46 -0.53
C GLU A 438 -35.30 22.23 -1.12
N GLN A 439 -34.09 22.41 -1.66
CA GLN A 439 -33.21 21.35 -2.14
C GLN A 439 -32.92 20.33 -1.04
N ARG A 440 -32.59 20.80 0.17
CA ARG A 440 -32.39 19.93 1.35
C ARG A 440 -33.65 19.12 1.69
N SER A 441 -34.80 19.78 1.76
CA SER A 441 -36.07 19.12 2.12
C SER A 441 -36.47 18.05 1.10
N THR A 442 -36.29 18.35 -0.19
CA THR A 442 -36.56 17.43 -1.30
C THR A 442 -35.66 16.20 -1.24
N ALA A 443 -34.35 16.38 -1.10
CA ALA A 443 -33.40 15.27 -1.01
C ALA A 443 -33.62 14.40 0.24
N MET A 444 -33.90 15.02 1.40
CA MET A 444 -34.23 14.30 2.64
C MET A 444 -35.54 13.50 2.52
N SER A 445 -36.55 14.07 1.87
CA SER A 445 -37.83 13.38 1.63
C SER A 445 -37.67 12.18 0.70
N ALA A 446 -36.85 12.33 -0.34
CA ALA A 446 -36.49 11.23 -1.25
C ALA A 446 -35.77 10.09 -0.52
N ALA A 447 -34.77 10.39 0.31
CA ALA A 447 -34.05 9.40 1.10
C ALA A 447 -34.98 8.64 2.07
N ARG A 448 -35.95 9.33 2.70
CA ARG A 448 -36.96 8.71 3.57
C ARG A 448 -37.92 7.82 2.77
N ALA A 449 -38.36 8.27 1.60
CA ALA A 449 -39.19 7.46 0.72
C ALA A 449 -38.47 6.20 0.25
N TYR A 450 -37.20 6.31 -0.15
CA TYR A 450 -36.38 5.19 -0.57
C TYR A 450 -36.07 4.22 0.58
N THR A 451 -35.77 4.73 1.77
CA THR A 451 -35.60 3.91 2.98
C THR A 451 -36.86 3.08 3.26
N ARG A 452 -38.06 3.66 3.13
CA ARG A 452 -39.33 2.91 3.26
C ARG A 452 -39.47 1.81 2.20
N LYS A 453 -39.10 2.07 0.94
CA LYS A 453 -39.08 1.05 -0.13
C LYS A 453 -38.10 -0.09 0.20
N LEU A 454 -36.91 0.22 0.72
CA LEU A 454 -35.89 -0.77 1.11
C LEU A 454 -36.34 -1.69 2.25
N THR A 455 -37.13 -1.19 3.21
CA THR A 455 -37.67 -2.01 4.30
C THR A 455 -38.63 -3.10 3.80
N HIS A 456 -39.15 -2.97 2.57
CA HIS A 456 -39.99 -3.97 1.91
C HIS A 456 -39.22 -4.99 1.06
N TRP A 457 -37.94 -4.76 0.77
CA TRP A 457 -37.10 -5.64 -0.05
C TRP A 457 -36.08 -6.38 0.81
N ARG A 458 -36.29 -7.69 1.04
CA ARG A 458 -35.49 -8.46 2.02
C ARG A 458 -34.35 -9.29 1.43
N ASP A 459 -34.23 -9.44 0.12
CA ASP A 459 -33.24 -10.35 -0.46
C ASP A 459 -32.15 -9.67 -1.29
N ASN A 460 -30.90 -10.04 -0.97
CA ASN A 460 -29.69 -10.07 -1.80
C ASN A 460 -29.41 -8.92 -2.78
N VAL A 461 -29.01 -7.76 -2.27
CA VAL A 461 -28.23 -6.79 -3.05
C VAL A 461 -27.16 -6.16 -2.16
N ASP A 462 -25.96 -6.05 -2.72
CA ASP A 462 -24.79 -5.35 -2.18
C ASP A 462 -25.04 -3.84 -1.96
N PRO A 463 -24.16 -3.11 -1.24
CA PRO A 463 -24.35 -1.68 -1.03
C PRO A 463 -24.34 -0.90 -2.36
N VAL A 464 -25.52 -0.60 -2.89
CA VAL A 464 -25.69 0.18 -4.13
C VAL A 464 -25.80 1.67 -3.80
N VAL A 465 -24.97 2.49 -4.44
CA VAL A 465 -25.26 3.90 -4.63
C VAL A 465 -26.43 3.97 -5.62
N ALA A 466 -27.63 4.23 -5.13
CA ALA A 466 -28.81 4.28 -6.00
C ALA A 466 -28.98 5.70 -6.54
N LYS A 467 -29.16 5.82 -7.86
CA LYS A 467 -29.72 7.03 -8.46
C LYS A 467 -31.18 7.14 -8.00
N PRO A 468 -31.61 8.30 -7.48
CA PRO A 468 -33.03 8.50 -7.23
C PRO A 468 -33.84 8.38 -8.54
N GLU A 469 -35.15 8.11 -8.44
CA GLU A 469 -36.06 8.23 -9.59
C GLU A 469 -35.95 9.65 -10.21
N ALA A 470 -36.26 9.78 -11.51
CA ALA A 470 -35.90 10.87 -12.43
C ALA A 470 -36.30 12.32 -12.06
N THR A 471 -36.75 12.58 -10.83
CA THR A 471 -37.22 13.87 -10.33
C THR A 471 -36.24 14.61 -9.42
N LEU A 472 -35.10 14.00 -9.04
CA LEU A 472 -34.05 14.69 -8.29
C LEU A 472 -32.94 15.21 -9.20
N ASP A 473 -32.35 16.35 -8.80
CA ASP A 473 -31.16 16.90 -9.43
C ASP A 473 -30.09 15.80 -9.57
N PRO A 474 -29.43 15.66 -10.74
CA PRO A 474 -28.38 14.67 -10.96
C PRO A 474 -27.20 14.78 -9.95
N GLN A 475 -27.05 15.92 -9.27
CA GLN A 475 -26.11 16.11 -8.18
C GLN A 475 -26.49 15.38 -6.88
N PHE A 476 -27.72 14.88 -6.74
CA PHE A 476 -28.13 14.11 -5.56
C PHE A 476 -28.06 12.60 -5.82
N ARG A 477 -27.39 11.87 -4.94
CA ARG A 477 -27.41 10.40 -4.90
C ARG A 477 -27.82 9.89 -3.52
N LEU A 478 -28.37 8.68 -3.46
CA LEU A 478 -28.70 8.02 -2.21
C LEU A 478 -27.63 6.99 -1.86
N PHE A 479 -26.95 7.21 -0.74
CA PHE A 479 -25.99 6.24 -0.22
C PHE A 479 -26.67 5.33 0.80
N VAL A 480 -26.75 4.04 0.51
CA VAL A 480 -27.38 3.05 1.40
C VAL A 480 -26.34 2.50 2.37
N THR A 481 -26.49 2.83 3.66
CA THR A 481 -25.63 2.25 4.70
C THR A 481 -26.24 0.97 5.26
N ARG A 482 -25.44 -0.11 5.36
CA ARG A 482 -25.80 -1.36 6.03
C ARG A 482 -25.32 -1.31 7.49
N ARG A 483 -26.23 -1.19 8.46
CA ARG A 483 -25.92 -1.41 9.87
C ARG A 483 -26.77 -2.54 10.41
N ARG A 484 -26.11 -3.66 10.76
CA ARG A 484 -26.54 -4.92 11.40
C ARG A 484 -28.00 -5.40 11.24
N ASP A 485 -29.02 -4.55 11.35
CA ASP A 485 -30.45 -4.89 11.21
C ASP A 485 -31.31 -3.85 10.46
N SER A 486 -30.74 -2.75 9.91
CA SER A 486 -31.49 -1.76 9.12
C SER A 486 -30.69 -1.19 7.94
N ARG A 487 -31.38 -1.01 6.81
CA ARG A 487 -30.88 -0.25 5.65
C ARG A 487 -31.41 1.17 5.78
N THR A 488 -30.51 2.14 5.84
CA THR A 488 -30.90 3.56 5.82
C THR A 488 -30.23 4.24 4.65
N ALA A 489 -31.04 4.87 3.80
CA ALA A 489 -30.55 5.69 2.72
C ALA A 489 -30.24 7.09 3.25
N LYS A 490 -29.04 7.57 2.96
CA LYS A 490 -28.61 8.93 3.28
C LYS A 490 -28.56 9.74 1.99
N PRO A 491 -29.20 10.91 1.96
CA PRO A 491 -29.09 11.80 0.82
C PRO A 491 -27.70 12.44 0.81
N MET A 492 -27.03 12.30 -0.31
CA MET A 492 -25.72 12.84 -0.58
C MET A 492 -25.83 13.85 -1.72
N TRP A 493 -25.10 14.94 -1.61
CA TRP A 493 -24.96 15.96 -2.64
C TRP A 493 -23.54 15.93 -3.20
N LEU A 494 -23.44 16.08 -4.51
CA LEU A 494 -22.19 16.11 -5.25
C LEU A 494 -21.56 17.49 -5.12
N TRP A 495 -20.33 17.54 -4.61
CA TRP A 495 -19.52 18.75 -4.59
C TRP A 495 -19.29 19.29 -6.02
N PRO A 496 -19.50 20.60 -6.27
CA PRO A 496 -19.22 21.20 -7.56
C PRO A 496 -17.71 21.16 -7.83
N ARG A 497 -17.35 20.83 -9.06
CA ARG A 497 -15.98 20.51 -9.49
C ARG A 497 -14.94 21.52 -8.98
N ALA A 498 -14.09 21.10 -8.05
CA ALA A 498 -12.96 21.86 -7.51
C ALA A 498 -12.17 21.05 -6.49
N SER A 499 -10.89 21.39 -6.31
CA SER A 499 -10.07 20.97 -5.17
C SER A 499 -10.38 21.73 -3.87
N VAL A 500 -10.03 21.12 -2.73
CA VAL A 500 -10.11 21.81 -1.41
C VAL A 500 -9.13 22.97 -1.36
N ALA A 501 -7.99 22.87 -2.05
CA ALA A 501 -7.03 23.96 -2.18
C ALA A 501 -7.65 25.22 -2.80
N ARG A 502 -8.57 25.07 -3.76
CA ARG A 502 -9.28 26.20 -4.37
C ARG A 502 -10.18 26.95 -3.39
N GLU A 503 -10.82 26.23 -2.45
CA GLU A 503 -11.64 26.83 -1.40
C GLU A 503 -10.81 27.66 -0.41
N VAL A 504 -9.55 27.26 -0.16
CA VAL A 504 -8.62 28.06 0.63
C VAL A 504 -8.40 29.43 -0.03
N PHE A 505 -8.20 29.47 -1.35
CA PHE A 505 -8.06 30.72 -2.10
C PHE A 505 -9.34 31.54 -2.18
N ALA A 506 -10.49 30.88 -2.25
CA ALA A 506 -11.78 31.54 -2.26
C ALA A 506 -12.10 32.26 -0.93
N GLY A 507 -11.27 32.06 0.11
CA GLY A 507 -11.48 32.64 1.43
C GLY A 507 -12.64 31.98 2.18
N THR A 508 -12.94 30.73 1.86
CA THR A 508 -13.99 29.95 2.49
C THR A 508 -13.72 29.80 4.00
N SER A 509 -14.77 29.73 4.81
CA SER A 509 -14.61 29.72 6.27
C SER A 509 -13.74 28.57 6.77
N SER A 510 -13.00 28.80 7.85
CA SER A 510 -12.08 27.82 8.43
C SER A 510 -12.75 26.50 8.80
N THR A 511 -13.99 26.56 9.30
CA THR A 511 -14.79 25.38 9.66
C THR A 511 -15.11 24.52 8.45
N VAL A 512 -15.44 25.15 7.32
CA VAL A 512 -15.74 24.45 6.06
C VAL A 512 -14.47 23.80 5.49
N ILE A 513 -13.36 24.53 5.43
CA ILE A 513 -12.07 24.02 4.92
C ILE A 513 -11.60 22.81 5.73
N GLY A 514 -11.64 22.89 7.06
CA GLY A 514 -11.25 21.79 7.93
C GLY A 514 -12.11 20.54 7.69
N TRP A 515 -13.43 20.71 7.61
CA TRP A 515 -14.35 19.60 7.35
C TRP A 515 -14.16 19.00 5.95
N LEU A 516 -13.99 19.84 4.92
CA LEU A 516 -13.75 19.40 3.55
C LEU A 516 -12.43 18.61 3.45
N SER A 517 -11.39 19.03 4.17
CA SER A 517 -10.09 18.33 4.19
C SER A 517 -10.22 16.92 4.77
N GLU A 518 -10.89 16.76 5.92
CA GLU A 518 -11.17 15.45 6.51
C GLU A 518 -12.04 14.58 5.59
N ARG A 519 -13.06 15.18 4.97
CA ARG A 519 -13.98 14.50 4.06
C ARG A 519 -13.27 14.05 2.79
N ALA A 520 -12.43 14.89 2.21
CA ALA A 520 -11.63 14.60 1.02
C ALA A 520 -10.67 13.45 1.29
N LEU A 521 -9.93 13.48 2.42
CA LEU A 521 -9.05 12.37 2.81
C LEU A 521 -9.83 11.06 2.99
N TRP A 522 -11.00 11.10 3.64
CA TRP A 522 -11.84 9.92 3.80
C TRP A 522 -12.33 9.36 2.47
N MET A 523 -12.81 10.22 1.56
CA MET A 523 -13.25 9.84 0.22
C MET A 523 -12.09 9.28 -0.61
N ALA A 524 -10.94 9.95 -0.61
CA ALA A 524 -9.75 9.52 -1.35
C ALA A 524 -9.32 8.11 -0.93
N ARG A 525 -9.25 7.83 0.37
CA ARG A 525 -8.95 6.49 0.91
C ARG A 525 -9.97 5.44 0.48
N TRP A 526 -11.24 5.80 0.48
CA TRP A 526 -12.31 4.90 0.05
C TRP A 526 -12.23 4.59 -1.45
N THR A 527 -12.00 5.61 -2.30
CA THR A 527 -11.80 5.45 -3.75
C THR A 527 -10.55 4.63 -4.08
N VAL A 528 -9.43 4.88 -3.39
CA VAL A 528 -8.22 4.05 -3.48
C VAL A 528 -8.51 2.58 -3.15
N HIS A 529 -9.32 2.32 -2.12
CA HIS A 529 -9.71 0.94 -1.79
C HIS A 529 -10.60 0.33 -2.88
N GLY A 530 -11.59 1.08 -3.37
CA GLY A 530 -12.52 0.62 -4.40
C GLY A 530 -11.82 0.31 -5.73
N THR A 531 -10.90 1.16 -6.18
CA THR A 531 -10.12 0.93 -7.41
C THR A 531 -9.14 -0.24 -7.27
N MET A 532 -8.56 -0.45 -6.09
CA MET A 532 -7.77 -1.64 -5.80
C MET A 532 -8.63 -2.93 -5.80
N GLU A 533 -9.86 -2.86 -5.30
CA GLU A 533 -10.84 -3.95 -5.34
C GLU A 533 -11.32 -4.22 -6.77
N GLN A 534 -11.52 -3.18 -7.59
CA GLN A 534 -11.79 -3.32 -9.02
C GLN A 534 -10.65 -4.05 -9.74
N ALA A 535 -9.40 -3.63 -9.51
CA ALA A 535 -8.24 -4.33 -10.06
C ALA A 535 -8.18 -5.80 -9.62
N TRP A 536 -8.63 -6.13 -8.40
CA TRP A 536 -8.76 -7.52 -7.96
C TRP A 536 -9.80 -8.30 -8.78
N HIS A 537 -10.95 -7.69 -9.06
CA HIS A 537 -12.02 -8.29 -9.88
C HIS A 537 -11.60 -8.47 -11.33
N ASP A 538 -10.97 -7.46 -11.95
CA ASP A 538 -10.47 -7.51 -13.33
C ASP A 538 -9.47 -8.66 -13.48
N GLY A 539 -8.66 -8.91 -12.45
CA GLY A 539 -7.76 -10.06 -12.35
C GLY A 539 -8.43 -11.44 -12.49
N PHE A 540 -9.72 -11.59 -12.15
CA PHE A 540 -10.45 -12.84 -12.31
C PHE A 540 -11.19 -12.97 -13.63
N ASP A 541 -11.54 -11.84 -14.28
CA ASP A 541 -12.38 -11.88 -15.46
C ASP A 541 -11.59 -12.30 -16.70
N HIS A 542 -11.63 -13.60 -16.99
CA HIS A 542 -10.95 -14.25 -18.12
C HIS A 542 -11.50 -13.85 -19.49
N TYR A 543 -12.60 -13.10 -19.54
CA TYR A 543 -13.20 -12.63 -20.79
C TYR A 543 -12.91 -11.16 -21.09
N SER A 544 -12.33 -10.41 -20.14
CA SER A 544 -11.84 -9.07 -20.41
C SER A 544 -10.40 -9.15 -20.95
N LYS A 545 -10.10 -8.46 -22.05
CA LYS A 545 -8.72 -8.26 -22.53
C LYS A 545 -7.87 -7.41 -21.55
N ALA A 546 -8.41 -7.05 -20.39
CA ALA A 546 -7.90 -6.00 -19.53
C ALA A 546 -7.81 -6.48 -18.07
N PHE A 547 -6.74 -7.20 -17.72
CA PHE A 547 -6.26 -7.10 -16.35
C PHE A 547 -5.86 -5.64 -16.09
N TRP A 548 -6.03 -5.12 -14.87
CA TRP A 548 -5.65 -3.73 -14.58
C TRP A 548 -4.23 -3.44 -15.07
N ARG A 549 -4.12 -2.51 -16.03
CA ARG A 549 -2.87 -2.01 -16.58
C ARG A 549 -2.78 -0.51 -16.27
N PRO A 550 -1.60 -0.01 -15.87
CA PRO A 550 -1.36 1.43 -15.85
C PRO A 550 -1.68 2.04 -17.23
N GLU A 551 -2.49 3.10 -17.29
CA GLU A 551 -2.71 3.83 -18.55
C GLU A 551 -1.39 4.33 -19.12
N GLY A 552 -1.24 4.30 -20.45
CA GLY A 552 -0.05 4.76 -21.18
C GLY A 552 0.97 3.66 -21.51
N LEU A 553 0.71 2.40 -21.16
CA LEU A 553 1.51 1.28 -21.65
C LEU A 553 1.09 0.89 -23.08
N PRO A 554 2.03 0.56 -23.98
CA PRO A 554 1.68 0.09 -25.30
C PRO A 554 0.86 -1.21 -25.22
N ASP A 555 -0.12 -1.34 -26.11
CA ASP A 555 -0.81 -2.61 -26.30
C ASP A 555 0.21 -3.65 -26.77
N ASP A 556 0.35 -4.69 -25.97
CA ASP A 556 1.15 -5.86 -26.33
C ASP A 556 0.51 -6.53 -27.57
N PRO A 557 1.22 -6.66 -28.70
CA PRO A 557 0.69 -7.30 -29.90
C PRO A 557 0.48 -8.82 -29.75
N PHE A 558 0.83 -9.41 -28.60
CA PHE A 558 0.73 -10.86 -28.38
C PHE A 558 -0.41 -11.32 -27.44
N VAL A 559 -1.43 -10.48 -27.20
CA VAL A 559 -2.68 -10.88 -26.51
C VAL A 559 -3.83 -11.16 -27.47
#